data_AF-A0A2I0K8E3-F1
#
_entry.id   AF-A0A2I0K8E3-F1
#
_cell.length_a   1.000
_cell.length_b   1.000
_cell.length_c   1.000
_cell.angle_alpha   90.00
_cell.angle_beta   90.00
_cell.angle_gamma   90.00
#
_symmetry.space_group_name_H-M   'P 1'
#
loop_
_entity.id
_entity.type
_entity.pdbx_description
1 polymer ?
#
loop_
_entity_poly.entity_id
_entity_poly.type
_entity_poly.pdbx_seq_one_letter_code
_entity_poly.pdbx_strand_id
1 'polypeptide(L)'
;MAEISESSNSSKISSPKAEQEEDDFDSNTMRRTKPGLKRLALAFSVLFSFLLGFPLLWKSIEIYRAPLSFKDVDLLFERIKSNPLQFPCNFRAIFVGFDSKTSEELSRLGYSISNRMTGLASKTPQCGTCSGNFSVSVMIDSNSGCVESRHTPNACSHQCGEIRSVDFGANDDTVDDKLESALGDCSGKSYTVVVVNGDTGYKAVIGKYRHAWIVGRFSEEEAVLKISEIFVEVFMKGGNEEGAIHGEFMPVGADGRIVLSYNLLNANPQDWIYDWDFDRIDEDMLSPVVEALRNVANISVESQVLYHTPKSSYSHWDDERGAHIFSVGDLPFFLYTISKGVPTSLAASGWGDLQD
;
A
#
# COMPACT_ATOMS: atom_id res chain seq x y z
N MET A 1 -12.30 -24.21 -53.45
CA MET A 1 -13.53 -24.51 -54.20
C MET A 1 -14.30 -23.22 -54.31
N ALA A 2 -14.46 -22.76 -55.56
CA ALA A 2 -15.27 -21.63 -56.05
C ALA A 2 -15.05 -20.22 -55.42
N GLU A 3 -14.44 -19.41 -56.27
CA GLU A 3 -14.31 -17.96 -56.29
C GLU A 3 -15.62 -17.31 -56.83
N ILE A 4 -15.84 -16.01 -56.56
CA ILE A 4 -16.37 -14.95 -57.47
C ILE A 4 -17.48 -14.02 -56.91
N SER A 5 -17.06 -12.75 -56.87
CA SER A 5 -17.70 -11.45 -57.16
C SER A 5 -18.81 -10.82 -56.31
N GLU A 6 -18.50 -9.58 -55.93
CA GLU A 6 -19.39 -8.45 -55.70
C GLU A 6 -20.48 -8.27 -56.76
N SER A 7 -21.66 -7.88 -56.30
CA SER A 7 -22.51 -6.95 -57.05
C SER A 7 -22.97 -5.84 -56.11
N SER A 8 -22.56 -4.63 -56.46
CA SER A 8 -23.01 -3.38 -55.87
C SER A 8 -24.44 -3.11 -56.36
N ASN A 9 -25.36 -2.90 -55.43
CA ASN A 9 -26.63 -2.28 -55.74
C ASN A 9 -26.90 -1.16 -54.75
N SER A 10 -26.58 0.06 -55.18
CA SER A 10 -27.01 1.28 -54.51
C SER A 10 -28.54 1.33 -54.55
N SER A 11 -29.19 1.21 -53.39
CA SER A 11 -30.56 1.66 -53.24
C SER A 11 -30.57 2.84 -52.27
N LYS A 12 -31.06 3.96 -52.81
CA LYS A 12 -31.22 5.24 -52.13
C LYS A 12 -32.03 5.05 -50.85
N ILE A 13 -31.43 5.41 -49.72
CA ILE A 13 -32.18 5.66 -48.48
C ILE A 13 -33.04 6.88 -48.74
N SER A 14 -34.30 6.62 -49.07
CA SER A 14 -35.36 7.63 -49.08
C SER A 14 -35.88 7.75 -47.64
N SER A 15 -35.93 8.98 -47.15
CA SER A 15 -36.45 9.35 -45.85
C SER A 15 -37.83 8.71 -45.61
N PRO A 16 -38.13 8.16 -44.43
CA PRO A 16 -39.48 7.73 -44.12
C PRO A 16 -40.36 8.99 -44.11
N LYS A 17 -41.29 9.01 -45.05
CA LYS A 17 -42.40 9.93 -45.14
C LYS A 17 -43.14 9.87 -43.80
N ALA A 18 -43.38 11.02 -43.18
CA ALA A 18 -44.26 11.14 -42.03
C ALA A 18 -45.65 10.63 -42.43
N GLU A 19 -45.94 9.38 -42.06
CA GLU A 19 -47.32 8.94 -41.94
C GLU A 19 -47.88 9.68 -40.73
N GLN A 20 -48.79 10.61 -41.05
CA GLN A 20 -49.69 11.17 -40.05
C GLN A 20 -50.46 9.98 -39.48
N GLU A 21 -50.19 9.62 -38.23
CA GLU A 21 -51.13 8.89 -37.40
C GLU A 21 -52.38 9.78 -37.31
N GLU A 22 -53.33 9.55 -38.23
CA GLU A 22 -54.70 9.95 -37.99
C GLU A 22 -55.15 9.17 -36.77
N ASP A 23 -55.32 9.91 -35.69
CA ASP A 23 -56.02 9.55 -34.47
C ASP A 23 -57.30 8.77 -34.80
N ASP A 24 -57.22 7.44 -34.79
CA ASP A 24 -58.37 6.54 -34.87
C ASP A 24 -59.09 6.54 -33.52
N PHE A 25 -59.58 7.73 -33.12
CA PHE A 25 -60.44 7.93 -31.96
C PHE A 25 -61.89 7.78 -32.42
N ASP A 26 -62.40 6.55 -32.34
CA ASP A 26 -63.82 6.27 -32.55
C ASP A 26 -64.67 6.97 -31.46
N SER A 27 -65.27 8.10 -31.85
CA SER A 27 -66.08 8.96 -30.98
C SER A 27 -67.33 8.28 -30.40
N ASN A 28 -67.73 7.12 -30.94
CA ASN A 28 -68.90 6.36 -30.49
C ASN A 28 -68.59 5.31 -29.41
N THR A 29 -67.33 4.93 -29.23
CA THR A 29 -66.89 4.01 -28.17
C THR A 29 -66.33 4.72 -26.93
N MET A 30 -66.15 6.05 -26.99
CA MET A 30 -65.74 6.86 -25.84
C MET A 30 -66.82 6.94 -24.74
N ARG A 31 -66.49 6.47 -23.53
CA ARG A 31 -67.30 6.72 -22.33
C ARG A 31 -67.40 8.23 -22.05
N ARG A 32 -68.57 8.82 -22.32
CA ARG A 32 -68.91 10.22 -21.98
C ARG A 32 -69.22 10.49 -20.50
N THR A 33 -69.05 9.49 -19.63
CA THR A 33 -69.34 9.63 -18.20
C THR A 33 -68.13 10.20 -17.45
N LYS A 34 -68.33 11.32 -16.74
CA LYS A 34 -67.32 11.91 -15.84
C LYS A 34 -66.75 10.82 -14.93
N PRO A 35 -65.42 10.76 -14.72
CA PRO A 35 -64.83 9.78 -13.82
C PRO A 35 -65.49 9.89 -12.45
N GLY A 36 -66.05 8.78 -11.96
CA GLY A 36 -66.72 8.77 -10.66
C GLY A 36 -65.74 9.21 -9.58
N LEU A 37 -66.22 10.01 -8.62
CA LEU A 37 -65.41 10.61 -7.55
C LEU A 37 -64.47 9.61 -6.86
N LYS A 38 -64.91 8.36 -6.72
CA LYS A 38 -64.14 7.26 -6.13
C LYS A 38 -62.86 6.94 -6.90
N ARG A 39 -62.91 6.95 -8.23
CA ARG A 39 -61.73 6.67 -9.08
C ARG A 39 -60.75 7.84 -9.07
N LEU A 40 -61.27 9.06 -9.01
CA LEU A 40 -60.44 10.27 -8.90
C LEU A 40 -59.76 10.32 -7.53
N ALA A 41 -60.47 10.02 -6.44
CA ALA A 41 -59.89 9.94 -5.10
C ALA A 41 -58.79 8.86 -5.01
N LEU A 42 -58.98 7.71 -5.64
CA LEU A 42 -57.99 6.63 -5.67
C LEU A 42 -56.73 7.05 -6.46
N ALA A 43 -56.90 7.69 -7.62
CA ALA A 43 -55.78 8.22 -8.41
C ALA A 43 -55.01 9.32 -7.66
N PHE A 44 -55.71 10.25 -6.99
CA PHE A 44 -55.06 11.27 -6.17
C PHE A 44 -54.35 10.67 -4.95
N SER A 45 -54.91 9.63 -4.33
CA SER A 45 -54.27 8.94 -3.20
C SER A 45 -52.96 8.27 -3.63
N VAL A 46 -52.93 7.60 -4.79
CA VAL A 46 -51.72 6.96 -5.31
C VAL A 46 -50.67 8.03 -5.65
N LEU A 47 -51.06 9.09 -6.35
CA LEU A 47 -50.16 10.20 -6.69
C LEU A 47 -49.56 10.86 -5.44
N PHE A 48 -50.36 11.07 -4.40
CA PHE A 48 -49.91 11.67 -3.15
C PHE A 48 -48.89 10.78 -2.41
N SER A 49 -49.06 9.46 -2.45
CA SER A 49 -48.05 8.51 -1.92
C SER A 49 -46.71 8.61 -2.66
N PHE A 50 -46.73 8.77 -3.99
CA PHE A 50 -45.49 9.01 -4.76
C PHE A 50 -44.84 10.35 -4.44
N LEU A 51 -45.63 11.42 -4.28
CA LEU A 51 -45.12 12.75 -3.92
C LEU A 51 -44.52 12.79 -2.51
N LEU A 52 -45.08 12.03 -1.57
CA LEU A 52 -44.53 11.88 -0.22
C LEU A 52 -43.28 10.98 -0.18
N GLY A 53 -43.24 9.93 -1.01
CA GLY A 53 -42.10 9.01 -1.10
C GLY A 53 -40.92 9.53 -1.91
N PHE A 54 -41.16 10.45 -2.85
CA PHE A 54 -40.13 10.99 -3.74
C PHE A 54 -38.98 11.70 -3.00
N PRO A 55 -39.21 12.56 -1.97
CA PRO A 55 -38.12 13.16 -1.20
C PRO A 55 -37.24 12.13 -0.47
N LEU A 56 -37.86 11.06 0.04
CA LEU A 56 -37.15 9.97 0.72
C LEU A 56 -36.32 9.16 -0.27
N LEU A 57 -36.89 8.82 -1.43
CA LEU A 57 -36.18 8.15 -2.51
C LEU A 57 -35.02 9.00 -3.01
N TRP A 58 -35.26 10.28 -3.26
CA TRP A 58 -34.24 11.24 -3.69
C TRP A 58 -33.09 11.33 -2.69
N LYS A 59 -33.39 11.35 -1.39
CA LYS A 59 -32.36 11.39 -0.36
C LYS A 59 -31.64 10.06 -0.18
N SER A 60 -32.31 8.93 -0.44
CA SER A 60 -31.70 7.59 -0.38
C SER A 60 -30.78 7.27 -1.56
N ILE A 61 -31.00 7.90 -2.72
CA ILE A 61 -30.14 7.76 -3.91
C ILE A 61 -29.06 8.84 -3.99
N GLU A 62 -28.97 9.74 -3.00
CA GLU A 62 -27.94 10.77 -2.96
C GLU A 62 -26.59 10.10 -2.65
N ILE A 63 -25.81 9.91 -3.70
CA ILE A 63 -24.46 9.36 -3.59
C ILE A 63 -23.60 10.42 -2.91
N TYR A 64 -23.33 10.22 -1.61
CA TYR A 64 -22.34 10.98 -0.87
C TYR A 64 -20.95 10.61 -1.36
N ARG A 65 -20.45 11.37 -2.35
CA ARG A 65 -19.03 11.36 -2.68
C ARG A 65 -18.32 12.33 -1.75
N ALA A 66 -17.20 11.92 -1.17
CA ALA A 66 -16.31 12.86 -0.51
C ALA A 66 -15.94 13.94 -1.54
N PRO A 67 -16.18 15.24 -1.28
CA PRO A 67 -15.80 16.29 -2.21
C PRO A 67 -14.27 16.29 -2.31
N LEU A 68 -13.74 15.87 -3.46
CA LEU A 68 -12.31 15.93 -3.72
C LEU A 68 -11.92 17.40 -3.86
N SER A 69 -11.04 17.90 -2.99
CA SER A 69 -10.62 19.30 -2.99
C SER A 69 -9.67 19.56 -4.16
N PHE A 70 -10.22 19.93 -5.31
CA PHE A 70 -9.42 20.27 -6.50
C PHE A 70 -8.40 21.38 -6.22
N LYS A 71 -8.74 22.35 -5.35
CA LYS A 71 -7.83 23.42 -4.94
C LYS A 71 -6.59 22.87 -4.22
N ASP A 72 -6.77 21.91 -3.31
CA ASP A 72 -5.65 21.32 -2.57
C ASP A 72 -4.78 20.45 -3.50
N VAL A 73 -5.41 19.76 -4.45
CA VAL A 73 -4.70 19.00 -5.49
C VAL A 73 -3.88 19.92 -6.39
N ASP A 74 -4.45 21.03 -6.87
CA ASP A 74 -3.75 22.00 -7.72
C ASP A 74 -2.59 22.67 -6.95
N LEU A 75 -2.79 23.03 -5.68
CA LEU A 75 -1.75 23.58 -4.82
C LEU A 75 -0.61 22.57 -4.59
N LEU A 76 -0.95 21.30 -4.38
CA LEU A 76 0.03 20.23 -4.24
C LEU A 76 0.77 19.97 -5.55
N PHE A 77 0.09 20.01 -6.69
CA PHE A 77 0.69 19.89 -8.01
C PHE A 77 1.69 21.02 -8.29
N GLU A 78 1.30 22.28 -8.06
CA GLU A 78 2.21 23.43 -8.21
C GLU A 78 3.38 23.37 -7.22
N ARG A 79 3.15 22.86 -6.00
CA ARG A 79 4.24 22.58 -5.06
C ARG A 79 5.20 21.52 -5.58
N ILE A 80 4.71 20.40 -6.13
CA ILE A 80 5.55 19.34 -6.69
C ILE A 80 6.29 19.83 -7.94
N LYS A 81 5.64 20.66 -8.77
CA LYS A 81 6.26 21.25 -9.96
C LYS A 81 7.39 22.22 -9.60
N SER A 82 7.21 23.02 -8.55
CA SER A 82 8.23 23.95 -8.05
C SER A 82 9.33 23.27 -7.25
N ASN A 83 9.00 22.24 -6.47
CA ASN A 83 9.90 21.42 -5.67
C ASN A 83 9.63 19.94 -5.96
N PRO A 84 10.26 19.36 -6.99
CA PRO A 84 10.05 17.96 -7.32
C PRO A 84 10.37 17.08 -6.12
N LEU A 85 9.57 16.03 -5.93
CA LEU A 85 9.81 15.02 -4.90
C LEU A 85 11.12 14.31 -5.22
N GLN A 86 12.20 14.75 -4.60
CA GLN A 86 13.50 14.11 -4.72
C GLN A 86 13.66 13.11 -3.59
N PHE A 87 14.03 11.89 -3.95
CA PHE A 87 14.50 10.92 -2.98
C PHE A 87 15.79 11.45 -2.33
N PRO A 88 15.86 11.59 -1.00
CA PRO A 88 17.05 12.14 -0.37
C PRO A 88 18.18 11.10 -0.41
N CYS A 89 19.15 11.34 -1.28
CA CYS A 89 20.33 10.51 -1.42
C CYS A 89 21.42 10.82 -0.39
N ASN A 90 21.00 11.17 0.83
CA ASN A 90 21.88 11.45 1.95
C ASN A 90 21.75 10.32 2.97
N PHE A 91 22.81 9.55 3.13
CA PHE A 91 22.87 8.41 4.02
C PHE A 91 23.78 8.74 5.22
N ARG A 92 23.35 8.34 6.41
CA ARG A 92 24.03 8.64 7.66
C ARG A 92 24.18 7.39 8.50
N ALA A 93 25.40 7.05 8.89
CA ALA A 93 25.66 5.99 9.86
C ALA A 93 26.04 6.60 11.21
N ILE A 94 25.35 6.20 12.27
CA ILE A 94 25.63 6.66 13.64
C ILE A 94 26.08 5.45 14.47
N PHE A 95 27.28 5.50 15.01
CA PHE A 95 27.85 4.46 15.85
C PHE A 95 27.74 4.86 17.32
N VAL A 96 27.10 4.02 18.13
CA VAL A 96 26.84 4.25 19.56
C VAL A 96 27.55 3.16 20.38
N GLY A 97 28.32 3.56 21.39
CA GLY A 97 29.08 2.62 22.23
C GLY A 97 30.36 2.07 21.60
N PHE A 98 30.89 2.76 20.58
CA PHE A 98 32.19 2.46 19.96
C PHE A 98 33.27 3.41 20.49
N ASP A 99 34.54 2.99 20.39
CA ASP A 99 35.69 3.83 20.77
C ASP A 99 35.73 5.11 19.93
N SER A 100 36.14 6.22 20.56
CA SER A 100 36.24 7.51 19.88
C SER A 100 37.24 7.44 18.72
N LYS A 101 36.83 7.91 17.54
CA LYS A 101 37.68 8.02 16.35
C LYS A 101 37.92 9.47 15.96
N THR A 102 38.99 9.71 15.22
CA THR A 102 39.24 10.98 14.54
C THR A 102 38.30 11.17 13.34
N SER A 103 38.07 12.42 12.94
CA SER A 103 37.26 12.72 11.75
C SER A 103 37.85 12.09 10.47
N GLU A 104 39.17 11.91 10.38
CA GLU A 104 39.82 11.25 9.23
C GLU A 104 39.49 9.75 9.17
N GLU A 105 39.51 9.05 10.31
CA GLU A 105 39.13 7.64 10.40
C GLU A 105 37.66 7.44 10.05
N LEU A 106 36.78 8.34 10.51
CA LEU A 106 35.36 8.33 10.14
C LEU A 106 35.14 8.59 8.65
N SER A 107 35.95 9.47 8.04
CA SER A 107 35.92 9.68 6.59
C SER A 107 36.35 8.42 5.81
N ARG A 108 37.33 7.66 6.31
CA ARG A 108 37.71 6.36 5.72
C ARG A 108 36.58 5.34 5.84
N LEU A 109 35.92 5.30 6.99
CA LEU A 109 34.75 4.42 7.21
C LEU A 109 33.60 4.79 6.27
N GLY A 110 33.31 6.09 6.12
CA GLY A 110 32.31 6.59 5.17
C GLY A 110 32.65 6.24 3.71
N TYR A 111 33.92 6.30 3.33
CA TYR A 111 34.39 5.84 2.02
C TYR A 111 34.17 4.33 1.83
N SER A 112 34.48 3.51 2.84
CA SER A 112 34.24 2.05 2.79
C SER A 112 32.76 1.71 2.59
N ILE A 113 31.86 2.39 3.32
CA ILE A 113 30.41 2.24 3.16
C ILE A 113 29.98 2.67 1.76
N SER A 114 30.42 3.85 1.31
CA SER A 114 30.07 4.39 -0.02
C SER A 114 30.55 3.47 -1.15
N ASN A 115 31.79 2.98 -1.08
CA ASN A 115 32.34 2.06 -2.08
C ASN A 115 31.54 0.74 -2.13
N ARG A 116 31.13 0.22 -0.98
CA ARG A 116 30.31 -1.00 -0.90
C ARG A 116 28.90 -0.75 -1.45
N MET A 117 28.28 0.37 -1.12
CA MET A 117 26.99 0.76 -1.69
C MET A 117 27.05 0.85 -3.21
N THR A 118 28.10 1.46 -3.78
CA THR A 118 28.29 1.54 -5.24
C THR A 118 28.37 0.14 -5.88
N GLY A 119 29.01 -0.82 -5.21
CA GLY A 119 29.03 -2.21 -5.65
C GLY A 119 27.65 -2.87 -5.68
N LEU A 120 26.80 -2.60 -4.67
CA LEU A 120 25.44 -3.14 -4.55
C LEU A 120 24.42 -2.41 -5.45
N ALA A 121 24.65 -1.14 -5.77
CA ALA A 121 23.70 -0.27 -6.47
C ALA A 121 23.62 -0.52 -8.00
N SER A 122 24.25 -1.56 -8.56
CA SER A 122 24.32 -1.76 -10.02
C SER A 122 23.49 -2.94 -10.55
N LYS A 123 22.43 -2.61 -11.33
CA LYS A 123 22.09 -3.22 -12.64
C LYS A 123 20.92 -2.56 -13.40
N THR A 124 20.07 -1.74 -12.77
CA THR A 124 18.99 -1.04 -13.47
C THR A 124 18.72 0.32 -12.81
N PRO A 125 18.68 1.43 -13.57
CA PRO A 125 18.20 2.69 -13.04
C PRO A 125 16.70 2.54 -12.74
N GLN A 126 16.37 2.38 -11.46
CA GLN A 126 14.99 2.39 -10.99
C GLN A 126 14.54 3.84 -10.82
N CYS A 127 13.32 4.13 -11.28
CA CYS A 127 12.75 5.48 -11.23
C CYS A 127 12.80 6.01 -9.79
N GLY A 128 13.28 7.24 -9.59
CA GLY A 128 13.36 7.86 -8.26
C GLY A 128 14.53 7.43 -7.37
N THR A 129 15.41 6.50 -7.77
CA THR A 129 16.54 6.05 -6.94
C THR A 129 17.80 6.91 -7.10
N CYS A 130 18.73 6.80 -6.15
CA CYS A 130 20.03 7.45 -6.22
C CYS A 130 20.89 6.80 -7.31
N SER A 131 20.88 7.37 -8.52
CA SER A 131 21.65 6.94 -9.71
C SER A 131 23.18 7.07 -9.53
N GLY A 132 23.73 6.49 -8.47
CA GLY A 132 25.13 6.58 -8.07
C GLY A 132 25.55 7.92 -7.44
N ASN A 133 24.64 8.91 -7.38
CA ASN A 133 24.89 10.20 -6.75
C ASN A 133 24.28 10.25 -5.35
N PHE A 134 25.00 9.69 -4.38
CA PHE A 134 24.61 9.71 -2.97
C PHE A 134 25.78 10.18 -2.08
N SER A 135 25.44 10.78 -0.95
CA SER A 135 26.39 11.17 0.08
C SER A 135 26.30 10.22 1.27
N VAL A 136 27.44 9.87 1.85
CA VAL A 136 27.53 9.07 3.08
C VAL A 136 28.26 9.89 4.13
N SER A 137 27.60 10.08 5.27
CA SER A 137 28.17 10.69 6.47
C SER A 137 28.24 9.65 7.59
N VAL A 138 29.31 9.69 8.36
CA VAL A 138 29.50 8.77 9.50
C VAL A 138 29.77 9.57 10.75
N MET A 139 29.09 9.19 11.82
CA MET A 139 29.22 9.80 13.12
C MET A 139 29.44 8.73 14.19
N ILE A 140 30.25 9.04 15.18
CA ILE A 140 30.24 8.35 16.47
C ILE A 140 29.56 9.25 17.48
N ASP A 141 28.52 8.74 18.15
CA ASP A 141 27.85 9.43 19.24
C ASP A 141 28.27 8.80 20.58
N SER A 142 28.84 9.62 21.45
CA SER A 142 29.26 9.25 22.80
C SER A 142 28.48 10.10 23.80
N ASN A 143 28.29 9.58 25.03
CA ASN A 143 27.56 10.27 26.10
C ASN A 143 28.03 11.71 26.39
N SER A 144 29.27 12.07 26.02
CA SER A 144 29.88 13.39 26.24
C SER A 144 30.07 14.23 24.97
N GLY A 145 29.69 13.74 23.79
CA GLY A 145 29.87 14.44 22.52
C GLY A 145 29.92 13.50 21.32
N CYS A 146 29.88 14.08 20.13
CA CYS A 146 29.89 13.36 18.86
C CYS A 146 31.04 13.84 17.98
N VAL A 147 31.54 12.94 17.14
CA VAL A 147 32.52 13.25 16.09
C VAL A 147 31.95 12.80 14.76
N GLU A 148 32.02 13.66 13.74
CA GLU A 148 31.50 13.39 12.40
C GLU A 148 32.64 13.35 11.37
N SER A 149 32.47 12.54 10.33
CA SER A 149 33.22 12.63 9.08
C SER A 149 33.05 14.03 8.46
N ARG A 150 34.03 14.52 7.69
CA ARG A 150 34.02 15.89 7.14
C ARG A 150 32.66 16.34 6.57
N HIS A 151 32.31 17.56 6.96
CA HIS A 151 31.06 18.30 6.76
C HIS A 151 30.38 18.08 5.40
N THR A 152 29.14 17.59 5.43
CA THR A 152 28.23 17.64 4.27
C THR A 152 27.48 18.98 4.27
N PRO A 153 27.32 19.68 3.13
CA PRO A 153 26.77 21.05 3.09
C PRO A 153 25.30 21.22 3.53
N ASN A 154 24.62 20.18 4.01
CA ASN A 154 23.23 20.20 4.49
C ASN A 154 23.06 19.29 5.72
N ALA A 155 24.11 19.14 6.54
CA ALA A 155 24.09 18.31 7.73
C ALA A 155 23.01 18.79 8.70
N CYS A 156 22.05 17.91 8.98
CA CYS A 156 20.97 18.18 9.90
C CYS A 156 21.52 18.15 11.34
N SER A 157 21.07 19.07 12.19
CA SER A 157 21.58 19.20 13.56
C SER A 157 20.97 18.13 14.45
N HIS A 158 21.80 17.21 14.97
CA HIS A 158 21.43 16.25 15.99
C HIS A 158 22.09 16.64 17.32
N GLN A 159 21.40 16.34 18.43
CA GLN A 159 21.91 16.58 19.77
C GLN A 159 22.65 15.35 20.26
N CYS A 160 23.95 15.51 20.48
CA CYS A 160 24.84 14.40 20.82
C CYS A 160 24.59 13.92 22.26
N GLY A 161 24.64 12.61 22.46
CA GLY A 161 24.37 11.94 23.74
C GLY A 161 22.89 11.66 24.06
N GLU A 162 21.97 11.99 23.15
CA GLU A 162 20.54 11.62 23.27
C GLU A 162 20.32 10.13 22.96
N ILE A 163 21.08 9.54 22.03
CA ILE A 163 20.96 8.13 21.66
C ILE A 163 21.89 7.29 22.54
N ARG A 164 21.32 6.49 23.45
CA ARG A 164 22.11 5.65 24.37
C ARG A 164 21.90 4.17 24.07
N SER A 165 22.96 3.38 24.26
CA SER A 165 22.88 1.92 24.07
C SER A 165 21.79 1.26 24.91
N VAL A 166 21.52 1.78 26.11
CA VAL A 166 20.48 1.29 27.02
C VAL A 166 19.05 1.44 26.47
N ASP A 167 18.82 2.38 25.54
CA ASP A 167 17.48 2.61 24.99
C ASP A 167 17.02 1.46 24.10
N PHE A 168 17.95 0.72 23.52
CA PHE A 168 17.70 -0.39 22.59
C PHE A 168 17.33 -1.72 23.28
N GLY A 169 17.24 -1.73 24.61
CA GLY A 169 16.66 -2.85 25.38
C GLY A 169 15.14 -2.79 25.50
N ALA A 170 14.50 -1.71 25.03
CA ALA A 170 13.05 -1.54 25.04
C ALA A 170 12.36 -2.25 23.86
N ASN A 171 11.02 -2.20 23.81
CA ASN A 171 10.26 -2.63 22.63
C ASN A 171 10.60 -1.75 21.40
N ASP A 172 10.52 -2.32 20.20
CA ASP A 172 10.93 -1.67 18.95
C ASP A 172 10.16 -0.38 18.67
N ASP A 173 8.86 -0.34 18.98
CA ASP A 173 8.06 0.90 18.86
C ASP A 173 8.61 2.03 19.72
N THR A 174 9.06 1.72 20.94
CA THR A 174 9.61 2.73 21.87
C THR A 174 10.98 3.21 21.41
N VAL A 175 11.77 2.34 20.78
CA VAL A 175 13.06 2.70 20.19
C VAL A 175 12.85 3.61 18.97
N ASP A 176 11.90 3.27 18.10
CA ASP A 176 11.54 4.03 16.90
C ASP A 176 11.10 5.47 17.25
N ASP A 177 10.19 5.62 18.21
CA ASP A 177 9.71 6.94 18.68
C ASP A 177 10.85 7.78 19.29
N LYS A 178 11.76 7.15 20.05
CA LYS A 178 12.93 7.83 20.62
C LYS A 178 13.91 8.28 19.55
N LEU A 179 14.17 7.43 18.56
CA LEU A 179 15.06 7.76 17.44
C LEU A 179 14.48 8.88 16.58
N GLU A 180 13.16 8.89 16.35
CA GLU A 180 12.48 10.00 15.68
C GLU A 180 12.75 11.32 16.42
N SER A 181 12.53 11.35 17.73
CA SER A 181 12.75 12.55 18.54
C SER A 181 14.23 12.96 18.60
N ALA A 182 15.16 12.01 18.67
CA ALA A 182 16.60 12.28 18.78
C ALA A 182 17.22 12.73 17.45
N LEU A 183 16.71 12.21 16.33
CA LEU A 183 17.13 12.61 14.99
C LEU A 183 16.45 13.92 14.56
N GLY A 184 15.31 14.30 15.17
CA GLY A 184 14.69 15.61 15.03
C GLY A 184 14.47 16.02 13.57
N ASP A 185 14.95 17.21 13.18
CA ASP A 185 14.81 17.79 11.83
C ASP A 185 15.62 17.05 10.75
N CYS A 186 16.40 16.02 11.13
CA CYS A 186 17.00 15.05 10.20
C CYS A 186 15.96 14.06 9.66
N SER A 187 14.87 13.85 10.39
CA SER A 187 13.78 12.95 10.02
C SER A 187 13.13 13.45 8.73
N GLY A 188 13.27 12.67 7.65
CA GLY A 188 12.77 13.06 6.32
C GLY A 188 13.81 13.68 5.38
N LYS A 189 14.99 14.12 5.83
CA LYS A 189 16.03 14.71 4.95
C LYS A 189 17.18 13.77 4.60
N SER A 190 17.35 12.71 5.40
CA SER A 190 18.39 11.71 5.25
C SER A 190 17.90 10.35 5.74
N TYR A 191 18.52 9.29 5.24
CA TYR A 191 18.34 7.93 5.74
C TYR A 191 19.42 7.60 6.76
N THR A 192 19.01 7.18 7.97
CA THR A 192 19.95 6.97 9.08
C THR A 192 19.99 5.51 9.51
N VAL A 193 21.18 4.91 9.64
CA VAL A 193 21.37 3.61 10.30
C VAL A 193 22.13 3.84 11.60
N VAL A 194 21.55 3.44 12.73
CA VAL A 194 22.19 3.50 14.04
C VAL A 194 22.78 2.13 14.38
N VAL A 195 24.09 2.05 14.57
CA VAL A 195 24.78 0.83 14.99
C VAL A 195 25.14 0.94 16.46
N VAL A 196 24.61 0.04 17.26
CA VAL A 196 24.75 0.02 18.71
C VAL A 196 25.61 -1.16 19.10
N ASN A 197 26.76 -0.88 19.69
CA ASN A 197 27.62 -1.90 20.26
C ASN A 197 26.94 -2.51 21.49
N GLY A 198 26.57 -3.79 21.40
CA GLY A 198 25.87 -4.53 22.44
C GLY A 198 26.59 -5.82 22.83
N ASP A 199 26.34 -6.29 24.06
CA ASP A 199 27.06 -7.43 24.63
C ASP A 199 26.55 -8.80 24.14
N THR A 200 25.26 -8.92 23.81
CA THR A 200 24.64 -10.19 23.39
C THR A 200 23.44 -9.98 22.46
N GLY A 201 23.35 -10.79 21.40
CA GLY A 201 22.22 -10.80 20.47
C GLY A 201 22.46 -9.94 19.22
N TYR A 202 22.06 -10.46 18.06
CA TYR A 202 22.03 -9.72 16.80
C TYR A 202 20.58 -9.33 16.52
N LYS A 203 20.33 -8.04 16.32
CA LYS A 203 19.02 -7.53 15.94
C LYS A 203 19.19 -6.38 14.94
N ALA A 204 18.50 -6.45 13.80
CA ALA A 204 18.39 -5.34 12.86
C ALA A 204 16.91 -5.04 12.67
N VAL A 205 16.54 -3.76 12.80
CA VAL A 205 15.14 -3.32 12.69
C VAL A 205 15.09 -2.10 11.78
N ILE A 206 14.07 -2.10 10.92
CA ILE A 206 13.73 -0.97 10.07
C ILE A 206 12.65 -0.19 10.79
N GLY A 207 12.92 1.09 11.05
CA GLY A 207 11.97 1.97 11.72
C GLY A 207 10.81 2.38 10.83
N LYS A 208 9.77 2.96 11.43
CA LYS A 208 8.61 3.52 10.70
C LYS A 208 9.01 4.78 9.93
N TYR A 209 10.03 5.48 10.41
CA TYR A 209 10.58 6.69 9.80
C TYR A 209 11.82 6.34 8.93
N ARG A 210 12.49 7.35 8.36
CA ARG A 210 13.71 7.17 7.53
C ARG A 210 14.96 6.79 8.35
N HIS A 211 14.81 5.85 9.28
CA HIS A 211 15.91 5.32 10.07
C HIS A 211 15.77 3.82 10.31
N ALA A 212 16.89 3.20 10.65
CA ALA A 212 16.99 1.79 11.05
C ALA A 212 18.03 1.68 12.16
N TRP A 213 18.01 0.58 12.91
CA TRP A 213 19.03 0.32 13.92
C TRP A 213 19.48 -1.14 13.91
N ILE A 214 20.75 -1.32 14.27
CA ILE A 214 21.40 -2.62 14.41
C ILE A 214 22.00 -2.68 15.81
N VAL A 215 21.66 -3.71 16.57
CA VAL A 215 22.18 -3.99 17.90
C VAL A 215 22.94 -5.30 17.87
N GLY A 216 24.14 -5.30 18.44
CA GLY A 216 24.96 -6.49 18.58
C GLY A 216 26.44 -6.19 18.66
N ARG A 217 27.23 -7.25 18.68
CA ARG A 217 28.69 -7.17 18.68
C ARG A 217 29.19 -7.30 17.25
N PHE A 218 29.71 -6.21 16.71
CA PHE A 218 30.19 -6.15 15.33
C PHE A 218 31.64 -5.69 15.27
N SER A 219 32.41 -6.25 14.34
CA SER A 219 33.59 -5.56 13.83
C SER A 219 33.17 -4.37 12.95
N GLU A 220 34.10 -3.45 12.69
CA GLU A 220 33.82 -2.32 11.78
C GLU A 220 33.49 -2.82 10.37
N GLU A 221 34.15 -3.87 9.91
CA GLU A 221 33.91 -4.47 8.61
C GLU A 221 32.51 -5.10 8.53
N GLU A 222 32.08 -5.80 9.57
CA GLU A 222 30.72 -6.36 9.67
C GLU A 222 29.66 -5.25 9.70
N ALA A 223 29.90 -4.18 10.46
CA ALA A 223 29.02 -3.02 10.49
C ALA A 223 28.91 -2.37 9.10
N VAL A 224 30.03 -2.19 8.39
CA VAL A 224 30.03 -1.66 7.01
C VAL A 224 29.17 -2.53 6.10
N LEU A 225 29.32 -3.85 6.17
CA LEU A 225 28.52 -4.77 5.35
C LEU A 225 27.02 -4.59 5.59
N LYS A 226 26.60 -4.58 6.86
CA LYS A 226 25.19 -4.47 7.23
C LYS A 226 24.60 -3.09 6.96
N ILE A 227 25.35 -2.02 7.22
CA ILE A 227 24.91 -0.66 6.89
C ILE A 227 24.70 -0.52 5.39
N SER A 228 25.66 -0.96 4.57
CA SER A 228 25.55 -0.86 3.11
C SER A 228 24.40 -1.70 2.55
N GLU A 229 24.15 -2.88 3.12
CA GLU A 229 23.01 -3.74 2.79
C GLU A 229 21.67 -3.01 3.09
N ILE A 230 21.50 -2.46 4.28
CA ILE A 230 20.28 -1.70 4.63
C ILE A 230 20.09 -0.48 3.73
N PHE A 231 21.15 0.31 3.52
CA PHE A 231 21.06 1.50 2.68
C PHE A 231 20.64 1.18 1.24
N VAL A 232 21.17 0.11 0.65
CA VAL A 232 20.86 -0.22 -0.75
C VAL A 232 19.62 -1.09 -0.87
N GLU A 233 19.57 -2.24 -0.21
CA GLU A 233 18.48 -3.20 -0.38
C GLU A 233 17.17 -2.72 0.24
N VAL A 234 17.23 -2.06 1.39
CA VAL A 234 16.03 -1.55 2.07
C VAL A 234 15.70 -0.14 1.60
N PHE A 235 16.59 0.84 1.83
CA PHE A 235 16.24 2.24 1.59
C PHE A 235 16.24 2.62 0.12
N MET A 236 17.20 2.17 -0.70
CA MET A 236 17.21 2.51 -2.13
C MET A 236 16.29 1.64 -2.98
N LYS A 237 16.20 0.34 -2.71
CA LYS A 237 15.43 -0.62 -3.50
C LYS A 237 14.05 -0.99 -2.92
N GLY A 238 13.73 -0.54 -1.71
CA GLY A 238 12.43 -0.78 -1.08
C GLY A 238 12.23 -2.19 -0.50
N GLY A 239 13.29 -2.96 -0.25
CA GLY A 239 13.20 -4.26 0.45
C GLY A 239 12.74 -5.43 -0.44
N ASN A 240 12.99 -5.36 -1.75
CA ASN A 240 12.47 -6.32 -2.74
C ASN A 240 13.10 -7.73 -2.72
N GLU A 241 14.11 -8.00 -1.90
CA GLU A 241 14.70 -9.34 -1.82
C GLU A 241 13.99 -10.16 -0.73
N GLU A 242 13.22 -11.17 -1.17
CA GLU A 242 12.71 -12.24 -0.31
C GLU A 242 13.89 -12.90 0.42
N GLY A 243 14.05 -12.60 1.71
CA GLY A 243 14.87 -13.41 2.61
C GLY A 243 15.92 -12.72 3.48
N ALA A 244 16.20 -11.42 3.32
CA ALA A 244 17.30 -10.81 4.10
C ALA A 244 16.86 -10.18 5.44
N ILE A 245 15.64 -9.64 5.54
CA ILE A 245 15.14 -8.99 6.75
C ILE A 245 13.63 -9.29 6.89
N HIS A 246 13.21 -9.88 8.01
CA HIS A 246 11.80 -10.03 8.38
C HIS A 246 11.19 -8.65 8.67
N GLY A 247 10.90 -7.89 7.61
CA GLY A 247 10.19 -6.62 7.67
C GLY A 247 8.91 -6.71 6.85
N GLU A 248 7.84 -6.15 7.38
CA GLU A 248 6.58 -5.94 6.66
C GLU A 248 6.89 -5.23 5.33
N PHE A 249 6.31 -5.75 4.24
CA PHE A 249 6.44 -5.17 2.90
C PHE A 249 6.15 -3.67 2.97
N MET A 250 7.10 -2.82 2.54
CA MET A 250 6.79 -1.40 2.40
C MET A 250 5.71 -1.25 1.31
N PRO A 251 4.53 -0.67 1.61
CA PRO A 251 3.44 -0.57 0.63
C PRO A 251 3.81 0.24 -0.62
N VAL A 252 4.89 1.03 -0.54
CA VAL A 252 5.50 1.75 -1.66
C VAL A 252 7.01 1.59 -1.55
N GLY A 253 7.64 0.93 -2.51
CA GLY A 253 9.10 0.84 -2.61
C GLY A 253 9.71 2.19 -2.97
N ALA A 254 10.98 2.41 -2.59
CA ALA A 254 11.76 3.59 -2.99
C ALA A 254 12.02 3.67 -4.51
N ASP A 255 11.83 2.56 -5.20
CA ASP A 255 11.85 2.44 -6.67
C ASP A 255 10.48 2.77 -7.32
N GLY A 256 9.53 3.23 -6.51
CA GLY A 256 8.19 3.61 -6.93
C GLY A 256 7.28 2.43 -7.23
N ARG A 257 7.64 1.19 -6.86
CA ARG A 257 6.74 0.04 -7.05
C ARG A 257 5.62 0.02 -6.01
N ILE A 258 4.40 -0.14 -6.49
CA ILE A 258 3.18 -0.22 -5.67
C ILE A 258 2.36 -1.39 -6.17
N VAL A 259 1.88 -2.24 -5.26
CA VAL A 259 0.94 -3.33 -5.60
C VAL A 259 -0.42 -2.98 -5.01
N LEU A 260 -1.43 -2.83 -5.87
CA LEU A 260 -2.83 -2.65 -5.46
C LEU A 260 -3.54 -4.00 -5.47
N SER A 261 -3.71 -4.62 -4.30
CA SER A 261 -4.39 -5.92 -4.16
C SER A 261 -5.85 -5.77 -3.76
N TYR A 262 -6.75 -6.24 -4.62
CA TYR A 262 -8.19 -6.25 -4.40
C TYR A 262 -8.66 -7.66 -4.04
N ASN A 263 -9.47 -7.76 -2.99
CA ASN A 263 -9.90 -9.03 -2.41
C ASN A 263 -11.42 -9.09 -2.31
N LEU A 264 -12.05 -9.99 -3.05
CA LEU A 264 -13.48 -10.30 -2.90
C LEU A 264 -13.63 -11.49 -1.95
N LEU A 265 -14.13 -11.23 -0.75
CA LEU A 265 -14.34 -12.25 0.29
C LEU A 265 -15.77 -12.78 0.24
N ASN A 266 -15.93 -14.05 -0.13
CA ASN A 266 -17.20 -14.76 -0.03
C ASN A 266 -17.36 -15.37 1.38
N ALA A 267 -18.15 -14.69 2.23
CA ALA A 267 -18.40 -15.11 3.61
C ALA A 267 -19.23 -16.40 3.73
N ASN A 268 -20.04 -16.74 2.72
CA ASN A 268 -20.86 -17.95 2.71
C ASN A 268 -20.81 -18.64 1.33
N PRO A 269 -19.93 -19.64 1.15
CA PRO A 269 -19.78 -20.33 -0.13
C PRO A 269 -21.00 -21.18 -0.53
N GLN A 270 -21.96 -21.38 0.38
CA GLN A 270 -23.17 -22.17 0.13
C GLN A 270 -24.33 -21.36 -0.45
N ASP A 271 -24.28 -20.03 -0.35
CA ASP A 271 -25.35 -19.15 -0.84
C ASP A 271 -25.20 -18.89 -2.34
N TRP A 272 -24.02 -18.39 -2.73
CA TRP A 272 -23.75 -18.04 -4.11
C TRP A 272 -22.25 -18.11 -4.45
N ILE A 273 -21.94 -18.37 -5.72
CA ILE A 273 -20.59 -18.20 -6.27
C ILE A 273 -20.47 -16.74 -6.69
N TYR A 274 -19.92 -15.92 -5.79
CA TYR A 274 -19.62 -14.53 -6.11
C TYR A 274 -18.40 -14.48 -7.01
N ASP A 275 -18.58 -13.88 -8.17
CA ASP A 275 -17.53 -13.53 -9.10
C ASP A 275 -17.65 -12.03 -9.39
N TRP A 276 -16.52 -11.43 -9.75
CA TRP A 276 -16.47 -10.04 -10.19
C TRP A 276 -15.78 -9.96 -11.54
N ASP A 277 -16.32 -9.12 -12.41
CA ASP A 277 -15.64 -8.76 -13.65
C ASP A 277 -14.57 -7.71 -13.33
N PHE A 278 -13.47 -8.17 -12.70
CA PHE A 278 -12.38 -7.28 -12.32
C PHE A 278 -11.68 -6.73 -13.56
N ASP A 279 -11.67 -7.46 -14.67
CA ASP A 279 -11.09 -7.02 -15.93
C ASP A 279 -11.72 -5.70 -16.39
N ARG A 280 -13.05 -5.57 -16.32
CA ARG A 280 -13.72 -4.28 -16.61
C ARG A 280 -13.36 -3.17 -15.64
N ILE A 281 -13.24 -3.48 -14.34
CA ILE A 281 -12.85 -2.48 -13.33
C ILE A 281 -11.41 -2.02 -13.60
N ASP A 282 -10.54 -2.95 -13.95
CA ASP A 282 -9.15 -2.67 -14.28
C ASP A 282 -9.06 -1.82 -15.55
N GLU A 283 -9.72 -2.22 -16.65
CA GLU A 283 -9.69 -1.48 -17.92
C GLU A 283 -10.34 -0.09 -17.82
N ASP A 284 -11.53 0.01 -17.23
CA ASP A 284 -12.32 1.25 -17.25
C ASP A 284 -11.93 2.24 -16.16
N MET A 285 -11.43 1.77 -15.01
CA MET A 285 -11.19 2.62 -13.83
C MET A 285 -9.73 2.66 -13.37
N LEU A 286 -9.05 1.51 -13.28
CA LEU A 286 -7.71 1.46 -12.66
C LEU A 286 -6.60 1.77 -13.67
N SER A 287 -6.63 1.13 -14.83
CA SER A 287 -5.67 1.29 -15.93
C SER A 287 -5.45 2.75 -16.33
N PRO A 288 -6.49 3.61 -16.50
CA PRO A 288 -6.28 5.02 -16.81
C PRO A 288 -5.51 5.78 -15.71
N VAL A 289 -5.73 5.42 -14.45
CA VAL A 289 -5.04 6.02 -13.30
C VAL A 289 -3.60 5.52 -13.22
N VAL A 290 -3.39 4.21 -13.40
CA VAL A 290 -2.06 3.58 -13.46
C VAL A 290 -1.22 4.21 -14.58
N GLU A 291 -1.78 4.37 -15.77
CA GLU A 291 -1.07 4.98 -16.90
C GLU A 291 -0.77 6.46 -16.65
N ALA A 292 -1.70 7.21 -16.04
CA ALA A 292 -1.46 8.61 -15.66
C ALA A 292 -0.32 8.76 -14.63
N LEU A 293 -0.18 7.79 -13.73
CA LEU A 293 0.84 7.77 -12.68
C LEU A 293 2.14 7.06 -13.08
N ARG A 294 2.21 6.46 -14.27
CA ARG A 294 3.33 5.64 -14.75
C ARG A 294 4.70 6.32 -14.68
N ASN A 295 4.74 7.65 -14.82
CA ASN A 295 5.98 8.43 -14.74
C ASN A 295 6.47 8.66 -13.30
N VAL A 296 5.61 8.44 -12.31
CA VAL A 296 5.86 8.71 -10.89
C VAL A 296 5.97 7.42 -10.10
N ALA A 297 5.22 6.38 -10.47
CA ALA A 297 5.21 5.08 -9.82
C ALA A 297 4.99 3.95 -10.83
N ASN A 298 5.56 2.79 -10.53
CA ASN A 298 5.31 1.54 -11.22
C ASN A 298 4.25 0.75 -10.44
N ILE A 299 2.98 0.93 -10.82
CA ILE A 299 1.84 0.36 -10.10
C ILE A 299 1.42 -0.95 -10.78
N SER A 300 1.40 -2.05 -10.04
CA SER A 300 0.75 -3.30 -10.46
C SER A 300 -0.58 -3.46 -9.74
N VAL A 301 -1.55 -4.08 -10.42
CA VAL A 301 -2.89 -4.34 -9.90
C VAL A 301 -3.11 -5.84 -9.87
N GLU A 302 -3.61 -6.34 -8.74
CA GLU A 302 -3.90 -7.76 -8.53
C GLU A 302 -5.30 -7.91 -7.95
N SER A 303 -6.00 -8.96 -8.36
CA SER A 303 -7.33 -9.28 -7.85
C SER A 303 -7.43 -10.76 -7.50
N GLN A 304 -8.08 -11.05 -6.37
CA GLN A 304 -8.38 -12.43 -5.98
C GLN A 304 -9.77 -12.56 -5.38
N VAL A 305 -10.42 -13.69 -5.69
CA VAL A 305 -11.68 -14.11 -5.08
C VAL A 305 -11.37 -15.21 -4.06
N LEU A 306 -11.61 -14.89 -2.78
CA LEU A 306 -11.35 -15.79 -1.67
C LEU A 306 -12.66 -16.40 -1.18
N TYR A 307 -12.74 -17.72 -1.26
CA TYR A 307 -13.87 -18.49 -0.74
C TYR A 307 -13.56 -18.93 0.68
N HIS A 308 -14.39 -18.54 1.65
CA HIS A 308 -14.32 -19.16 2.98
C HIS A 308 -14.58 -20.65 2.82
N THR A 309 -13.66 -21.50 3.29
CA THR A 309 -13.96 -22.91 3.45
C THR A 309 -14.90 -23.05 4.65
N PRO A 310 -16.06 -23.71 4.53
CA PRO A 310 -16.92 -23.97 5.67
C PRO A 310 -16.12 -24.64 6.78
N LYS A 311 -16.31 -24.20 8.02
CA LYS A 311 -15.62 -24.79 9.16
C LYS A 311 -15.98 -26.28 9.24
N SER A 312 -14.97 -27.15 9.16
CA SER A 312 -15.14 -28.60 9.20
C SER A 312 -15.41 -29.15 10.60
N SER A 313 -15.33 -28.31 11.64
CA SER A 313 -15.62 -28.65 13.02
C SER A 313 -16.59 -27.66 13.65
N TYR A 314 -17.61 -28.16 14.34
CA TYR A 314 -18.63 -27.33 14.99
C TYR A 314 -18.53 -27.50 16.50
N SER A 315 -18.49 -26.38 17.22
CA SER A 315 -18.62 -26.43 18.68
C SER A 315 -20.07 -26.67 19.07
N HIS A 316 -20.27 -27.40 20.16
CA HIS A 316 -21.55 -27.42 20.86
C HIS A 316 -21.47 -26.50 22.08
N TRP A 317 -22.59 -25.91 22.47
CA TRP A 317 -22.69 -25.14 23.71
C TRP A 317 -22.80 -26.11 24.88
N ASP A 318 -22.03 -25.86 25.95
CA ASP A 318 -22.10 -26.60 27.21
C ASP A 318 -22.59 -25.64 28.30
N ASP A 319 -23.80 -25.90 28.80
CA ASP A 319 -24.47 -25.07 29.81
C ASP A 319 -23.78 -25.12 31.18
N GLU A 320 -23.08 -26.20 31.53
CA GLU A 320 -22.36 -26.31 32.80
C GLU A 320 -21.09 -25.45 32.80
N ARG A 321 -20.43 -25.35 31.64
CA ARG A 321 -19.19 -24.58 31.48
C ARG A 321 -19.42 -23.17 30.95
N GLY A 322 -20.64 -22.87 30.50
CA GLY A 322 -21.00 -21.56 29.93
C GLY A 322 -20.17 -21.20 28.70
N ALA A 323 -19.78 -22.20 27.90
CA ALA A 323 -18.85 -22.02 26.79
C ALA A 323 -19.12 -23.00 25.65
N HIS A 324 -18.62 -22.66 24.46
CA HIS A 324 -18.59 -23.56 23.30
C HIS A 324 -17.41 -24.54 23.41
N ILE A 325 -17.68 -25.84 23.28
CA ILE A 325 -16.70 -26.92 23.42
C ILE A 325 -16.49 -27.64 22.09
N PHE A 326 -15.22 -27.94 21.80
CA PHE A 326 -14.78 -28.82 20.73
C PHE A 326 -14.35 -30.16 21.30
N SER A 327 -14.60 -31.24 20.56
CA SER A 327 -14.16 -32.58 20.95
C SER A 327 -12.68 -32.77 20.66
N VAL A 328 -12.03 -33.73 21.33
CA VAL A 328 -10.62 -34.06 21.06
C VAL A 328 -10.42 -34.52 19.61
N GLY A 329 -11.43 -35.15 19.00
CA GLY A 329 -11.42 -35.52 17.58
C GLY A 329 -11.44 -34.33 16.61
N ASP A 330 -11.73 -33.12 17.09
CA ASP A 330 -11.73 -31.89 16.30
C ASP A 330 -10.34 -31.22 16.24
N LEU A 331 -9.41 -31.58 17.13
CA LEU A 331 -8.05 -31.00 17.17
C LEU A 331 -7.30 -31.04 15.83
N PRO A 332 -7.36 -32.13 15.04
CA PRO A 332 -6.68 -32.19 13.75
C PRO A 332 -7.06 -31.03 12.81
N PHE A 333 -8.30 -30.53 12.88
CA PHE A 333 -8.76 -29.41 12.05
C PHE A 333 -8.14 -28.06 12.45
N PHE A 334 -7.81 -27.87 13.73
CA PHE A 334 -7.11 -26.68 14.21
C PHE A 334 -5.60 -26.73 13.94
N LEU A 335 -5.01 -27.93 13.96
CA LEU A 335 -3.60 -28.13 13.60
C LEU A 335 -3.37 -27.91 12.10
N TYR A 336 -4.32 -28.32 11.25
CA TYR A 336 -4.24 -28.13 9.80
C TYR A 336 -4.34 -26.66 9.37
N THR A 337 -5.15 -25.85 10.07
CA THR A 337 -5.23 -24.39 9.81
C THR A 337 -3.95 -23.64 10.19
N ILE A 338 -3.13 -24.20 11.10
CA ILE A 338 -1.82 -23.65 11.45
C ILE A 338 -0.75 -24.16 10.48
N SER A 339 -0.86 -25.40 9.98
CA SER A 339 0.16 -25.99 9.09
C SER A 339 -0.02 -25.62 7.61
N LYS A 340 -1.21 -25.22 7.17
CA LYS A 340 -1.45 -24.61 5.87
C LYS A 340 -2.11 -23.26 6.09
N GLY A 341 -1.27 -22.23 6.27
CA GLY A 341 -1.71 -20.85 6.34
C GLY A 341 -2.66 -20.55 5.19
N VAL A 342 -3.84 -20.02 5.50
CA VAL A 342 -4.71 -19.44 4.48
C VAL A 342 -3.95 -18.25 3.89
N PRO A 343 -3.66 -18.20 2.58
CA PRO A 343 -3.07 -17.04 1.94
C PRO A 343 -4.18 -15.98 1.85
N THR A 344 -4.45 -15.31 2.97
CA THR A 344 -5.02 -13.97 2.91
C THR A 344 -3.86 -13.04 2.54
N SER A 345 -4.12 -12.03 1.72
CA SER A 345 -3.12 -10.99 1.38
C SER A 345 -2.57 -10.24 2.61
N LEU A 346 -3.24 -10.35 3.77
CA LEU A 346 -2.75 -9.90 5.08
C LEU A 346 -1.74 -10.85 5.74
N ALA A 347 -1.60 -12.08 5.22
CA ALA A 347 -0.70 -13.12 5.68
C ALA A 347 0.23 -13.63 4.56
N ALA A 348 0.52 -12.81 3.54
CA ALA A 348 1.64 -13.01 2.61
C ALA A 348 3.01 -12.79 3.29
N SER A 349 3.10 -13.17 4.56
CA SER A 349 4.30 -13.20 5.39
C SER A 349 4.44 -14.62 5.93
N GLY A 350 4.95 -15.53 5.11
CA GLY A 350 5.43 -16.81 5.60
C GLY A 350 5.39 -17.94 4.58
N TRP A 351 6.45 -18.73 4.61
CA TRP A 351 6.68 -20.02 3.95
C TRP A 351 7.26 -19.96 2.53
N GLY A 352 8.59 -19.80 2.49
CA GLY A 352 9.42 -20.38 1.45
C GLY A 352 9.53 -21.90 1.64
N ASP A 353 9.50 -22.59 0.50
CA ASP A 353 9.99 -23.93 0.19
C ASP A 353 10.22 -24.93 1.34
N LEU A 354 9.34 -25.92 1.40
CA LEU A 354 9.76 -27.31 1.62
C LEU A 354 9.35 -28.12 0.39
N GLN A 355 10.30 -28.21 -0.54
CA GLN A 355 10.35 -29.21 -1.61
C GLN A 355 10.58 -30.59 -0.98
N ASP A 356 9.79 -31.57 -1.43
CA ASP A 356 10.29 -32.94 -1.62
C ASP A 356 10.84 -33.05 -3.05
#